data_AF-H2Y0C8-F1
#
_entry.id   AF-H2Y0C8-F1
#
_cell.length_a   1.000
_cell.length_b   1.000
_cell.length_c   1.000
_cell.angle_alpha   90.00
_cell.angle_beta   90.00
_cell.angle_gamma   90.00
#
_symmetry.space_group_name_H-M   'P 1'
#
loop_
_entity.id
_entity.type
_entity.pdbx_description
1 polymer ?
#
loop_
_entity_poly.entity_id
_entity_poly.type
_entity_poly.pdbx_seq_one_letter_code
_entity_poly.pdbx_strand_id
1 'polypeptide(L)'
;MSVEDPFFVVKSEVEKSINNCRELHSRWRDMLNETKSMKRGDYDKVSNDLRNGLRSIEWDLEDLDETIGIVECNPAKFRIDGSELSARRDFISATRNRIVEMKNELNDPQAKAKADKLLRNNLLQNGLNHKKDKDRYSRLHIANENENNAFIDDH
;
A
#
# COMPACT_ATOMS: atom_id res chain seq x y z
N MET A 1 12.13 30.01 29.06
CA MET A 1 12.22 28.79 28.25
C MET A 1 11.75 29.16 26.85
N SER A 2 12.63 29.11 25.85
CA SER A 2 12.20 29.20 24.45
C SER A 2 11.48 27.89 24.14
N VAL A 3 10.20 27.98 23.81
CA VAL A 3 9.42 26.83 23.35
C VAL A 3 10.06 26.39 22.02
N GLU A 4 10.45 25.13 21.92
CA GLU A 4 10.96 24.54 20.68
C GLU A 4 9.92 24.76 19.57
N ASP A 5 10.35 25.24 18.40
CA ASP A 5 9.42 25.58 17.32
C ASP A 5 8.66 24.32 16.88
N PRO A 6 7.31 24.30 17.02
CA PRO A 6 6.50 23.14 16.68
C PRO A 6 6.69 22.66 15.23
N PHE A 7 7.11 23.56 14.32
CA PHE A 7 7.42 23.21 12.95
C PHE A 7 8.44 22.07 12.85
N PHE A 8 9.51 22.08 13.65
CA PHE A 8 10.55 21.05 13.56
C PHE A 8 10.10 19.69 14.08
N VAL A 9 9.19 19.68 15.06
CA VAL A 9 8.57 18.45 15.57
C VAL A 9 7.75 17.81 14.47
N VAL A 10 6.80 18.55 13.89
CA VAL A 10 5.93 18.06 12.81
C VAL A 10 6.74 17.71 11.56
N LYS A 11 7.76 18.51 11.22
CA LYS A 11 8.70 18.18 10.13
C LYS A 11 9.33 16.80 10.33
N SER A 12 9.80 16.51 11.54
CA SER A 12 10.43 15.21 11.85
C SER A 12 9.42 14.04 11.77
N GLU A 13 8.16 14.29 12.13
CA GLU A 13 7.07 13.32 12.03
C GLU A 13 6.71 13.06 10.56
N VAL A 14 6.59 14.11 9.76
CA VAL A 14 6.39 14.04 8.31
C VAL A 14 7.53 13.25 7.65
N GLU A 15 8.79 13.53 7.99
CA GLU A 15 9.94 12.79 7.46
C GLU A 15 9.90 11.29 7.80
N LYS A 16 9.52 10.94 9.04
CA LYS A 16 9.33 9.54 9.45
C LYS A 16 8.18 8.89 8.67
N SER A 17 7.05 9.57 8.55
CA SER A 17 5.87 9.08 7.82
C SER A 17 6.18 8.85 6.34
N ILE A 18 6.92 9.76 5.69
CA ILE A 18 7.38 9.59 4.31
C ILE A 18 8.29 8.37 4.17
N ASN A 19 9.24 8.17 5.09
CA ASN A 19 10.13 7.03 5.03
C ASN A 19 9.36 5.71 5.15
N ASN A 20 8.39 5.63 6.05
CA ASN A 20 7.47 4.49 6.14
C ASN A 20 6.66 4.29 4.85
N CYS A 21 6.12 5.36 4.26
CA CYS A 21 5.45 5.30 2.97
C CYS A 21 6.36 4.82 1.84
N ARG A 22 7.65 5.22 1.84
CA ARG A 22 8.64 4.75 0.86
C ARG A 22 8.92 3.25 1.00
N GLU A 23 9.03 2.75 2.22
CA GLU A 23 9.19 1.31 2.49
C GLU A 23 7.97 0.51 2.03
N LEU A 24 6.76 0.98 2.37
CA LEU A 24 5.51 0.39 1.89
C LEU A 24 5.43 0.42 0.36
N HIS A 25 5.85 1.52 -0.26
CA HIS A 25 5.86 1.67 -1.71
C HIS A 25 6.86 0.73 -2.39
N SER A 26 8.07 0.55 -1.83
CA SER A 26 9.02 -0.44 -2.31
C SER A 26 8.43 -1.84 -2.25
N ARG A 27 7.86 -2.21 -1.10
CA ARG A 27 7.21 -3.50 -0.91
C ARG A 27 6.05 -3.71 -1.89
N TRP A 28 5.26 -2.67 -2.13
CA TRP A 28 4.17 -2.69 -3.11
C TRP A 28 4.70 -2.97 -4.53
N ARG A 29 5.78 -2.29 -4.94
CA ARG A 29 6.44 -2.54 -6.23
C ARG A 29 7.04 -3.94 -6.31
N ASP A 30 7.66 -4.43 -5.23
CA ASP A 30 8.24 -5.77 -5.17
C ASP A 30 7.17 -6.85 -5.36
N MET A 31 6.01 -6.70 -4.71
CA MET A 31 4.88 -7.60 -4.93
C MET A 31 4.44 -7.63 -6.40
N LEU A 32 4.49 -6.50 -7.12
CA LEU A 32 4.19 -6.47 -8.56
C LEU A 32 5.26 -7.16 -9.43
N ASN A 33 6.47 -7.33 -8.92
CA ASN A 33 7.59 -7.98 -9.62
C ASN A 33 7.74 -9.46 -9.24
N GLU A 34 7.26 -9.85 -8.06
CA GLU A 34 7.25 -11.24 -7.60
C GLU A 34 6.21 -12.06 -8.36
N THR A 35 6.68 -12.97 -9.22
CA THR A 35 5.84 -13.90 -9.98
C THR A 35 5.17 -14.96 -9.09
N LYS A 36 5.61 -15.12 -7.83
CA LYS A 36 5.12 -16.16 -6.91
C LYS A 36 4.03 -15.61 -6.00
N SER A 37 2.84 -16.21 -6.07
CA SER A 37 1.81 -16.24 -5.02
C SER A 37 1.52 -14.93 -4.24
N MET A 38 1.48 -13.77 -4.91
CA MET A 38 0.87 -12.55 -4.36
C MET A 38 -0.55 -12.83 -3.83
N LYS A 39 -0.77 -12.63 -2.53
CA LYS A 39 -2.10 -12.75 -1.90
C LYS A 39 -2.86 -11.44 -2.07
N ARG A 40 -4.12 -11.53 -2.55
CA ARG A 40 -5.00 -10.36 -2.75
C ARG A 40 -5.13 -9.50 -1.49
N GLY A 41 -5.37 -10.14 -0.34
CA GLY A 41 -5.52 -9.41 0.93
C GLY A 41 -4.27 -8.62 1.33
N ASP A 42 -3.08 -9.17 1.09
CA ASP A 42 -1.82 -8.48 1.42
C ASP A 42 -1.56 -7.30 0.48
N TYR A 43 -1.82 -7.47 -0.82
CA TYR A 43 -1.69 -6.38 -1.80
C TYR A 43 -2.68 -5.24 -1.55
N ASP A 44 -3.96 -5.58 -1.31
CA ASP A 44 -5.01 -4.60 -1.03
C ASP A 44 -4.70 -3.84 0.26
N LYS A 45 -4.20 -4.54 1.29
CA LYS A 45 -3.75 -3.93 2.55
C LYS A 45 -2.59 -2.96 2.35
N VAL A 46 -1.50 -3.40 1.72
CA VAL A 46 -0.32 -2.53 1.47
C VAL A 46 -0.71 -1.31 0.64
N SER A 47 -1.55 -1.50 -0.38
CA SER A 47 -2.03 -0.41 -1.23
C SER A 47 -2.92 0.58 -0.46
N ASN A 48 -3.73 0.10 0.50
CA ASN A 48 -4.58 0.95 1.34
C ASN A 48 -3.75 1.70 2.40
N ASP A 49 -2.85 1.01 3.08
CA ASP A 49 -1.96 1.57 4.10
C ASP A 49 -1.10 2.69 3.49
N LEU A 50 -0.58 2.49 2.28
CA LEU A 50 0.16 3.53 1.56
C LEU A 50 -0.74 4.73 1.20
N ARG A 51 -1.96 4.52 0.70
CA ARG A 51 -2.88 5.64 0.39
C ARG A 51 -3.24 6.45 1.63
N ASN A 52 -3.47 5.79 2.76
CA ASN A 52 -3.81 6.44 4.02
C ASN A 52 -2.62 7.19 4.60
N GLY A 53 -1.42 6.58 4.57
CA GLY A 53 -0.19 7.25 4.99
C GLY A 53 0.09 8.51 4.16
N LEU A 54 -0.03 8.43 2.83
CA LEU A 54 0.14 9.59 1.95
C LEU A 54 -0.88 10.69 2.25
N ARG A 55 -2.15 10.35 2.49
CA ARG A 55 -3.19 11.32 2.87
C ARG A 55 -2.92 11.99 4.21
N SER A 56 -2.47 11.23 5.20
CA SER A 56 -2.11 11.79 6.51
C SER A 56 -1.02 12.84 6.36
N ILE A 57 0.00 12.56 5.55
CA ILE A 57 1.08 13.50 5.29
C ILE A 57 0.56 14.72 4.53
N GLU A 58 -0.38 14.57 3.58
CA GLU A 58 -1.00 15.70 2.88
C GLU A 58 -1.65 16.68 3.88
N TRP A 59 -2.37 16.19 4.88
CA TRP A 59 -2.94 17.02 5.94
C TRP A 59 -1.88 17.71 6.80
N ASP A 60 -0.83 16.99 7.22
CA ASP A 60 0.26 17.59 7.98
C ASP A 60 0.94 18.74 7.20
N LEU A 61 1.06 18.59 5.87
CA LEU A 61 1.62 19.63 5.00
C LEU A 61 0.68 20.82 4.79
N GLU A 62 -0.63 20.62 4.81
CA GLU A 62 -1.62 21.72 4.77
C GLU A 62 -1.46 22.58 6.03
N ASP A 63 -1.43 21.96 7.22
CA ASP A 63 -1.22 22.66 8.48
C ASP A 63 0.13 23.41 8.51
N LEU A 64 1.20 22.77 8.06
CA LEU A 64 2.52 23.42 7.98
C LEU A 64 2.52 24.63 7.03
N ASP A 65 1.81 24.56 5.90
CA ASP A 65 1.71 25.68 4.95
C ASP A 65 0.90 26.84 5.53
N GLU A 66 -0.18 26.54 6.26
CA GLU A 66 -0.94 27.54 7.01
C GLU A 66 -0.07 28.25 8.06
N THR A 67 0.76 27.50 8.80
CA THR A 67 1.68 28.12 9.79
C THR A 67 2.69 29.05 9.14
N ILE A 68 3.18 28.72 7.94
CA ILE A 68 4.05 29.61 7.16
C ILE A 68 3.32 30.92 6.85
N GLY A 69 2.07 30.86 6.39
CA GLY A 69 1.24 32.04 6.13
C GLY A 69 1.03 32.91 7.38
N ILE A 70 0.84 32.30 8.55
CA ILE A 70 0.73 33.01 9.84
C ILE A 70 2.03 33.73 10.19
N VAL A 71 3.19 33.08 9.98
CA VAL A 71 4.51 33.67 10.25
C VAL A 71 4.75 34.89 9.35
N GLU A 72 4.37 34.81 8.08
CA GLU A 72 4.50 35.94 7.15
C GLU A 72 3.61 37.14 7.50
N CYS A 73 2.42 36.88 8.03
CA CYS A 73 1.51 37.93 8.45
C CYS A 73 2.00 38.66 9.71
N ASN A 74 2.88 38.05 10.52
CA ASN A 74 3.41 38.68 11.74
C ASN A 74 4.90 38.41 12.00
N PRO A 75 5.82 38.93 11.16
CA PRO A 75 7.25 38.67 11.27
C PRO A 75 7.86 39.15 12.61
N ALA A 76 7.35 40.25 13.17
CA ALA A 76 7.85 40.82 14.42
C ALA A 76 7.65 39.90 15.64
N LYS A 77 6.58 39.10 15.63
CA LYS A 77 6.26 38.14 16.71
C LYS A 77 7.13 36.89 16.64
N PHE A 78 7.36 36.36 15.45
CA PHE A 78 8.03 35.06 15.27
C PHE A 78 9.53 35.18 15.04
N ARG A 79 10.01 36.31 14.49
CA ARG A 79 11.44 36.58 14.25
C ARG A 79 12.17 35.45 13.49
N ILE A 80 11.48 34.82 12.55
CA ILE A 80 12.02 33.80 11.66
C ILE A 80 12.71 34.50 10.49
N ASP A 81 13.91 34.04 10.13
CA ASP A 81 14.66 34.60 9.01
C ASP A 81 14.04 34.22 7.65
N GLY A 82 14.23 35.08 6.65
CA GLY A 82 13.72 34.83 5.29
C GLY A 82 14.29 33.55 4.67
N SER A 83 15.56 33.22 4.96
CA SER A 83 16.17 31.97 4.49
C SER A 83 15.53 30.74 5.11
N GLU A 84 15.17 30.82 6.39
CA GLU A 84 14.52 29.74 7.11
C GLU A 84 13.09 29.53 6.59
N LEU A 85 12.33 30.61 6.39
CA LEU A 85 11.01 30.58 5.74
C LEU A 85 11.06 29.91 4.36
N SER A 86 12.07 30.25 3.55
CA SER A 86 12.30 29.60 2.25
C SER A 86 12.55 28.11 2.42
N ALA A 87 13.42 27.71 3.35
CA ALA A 87 13.70 26.30 3.60
C ALA A 87 12.46 25.51 4.06
N ARG A 88 11.55 26.14 4.82
CA ARG A 88 10.27 25.53 5.21
C ARG A 88 9.36 25.30 3.99
N ARG A 89 9.27 26.28 3.09
CA ARG A 89 8.53 26.12 1.81
C ARG A 89 9.11 25.04 0.93
N ASP A 90 10.42 25.02 0.79
CA ASP A 90 11.13 24.05 -0.04
C ASP A 90 10.89 22.63 0.48
N PHE A 91 10.88 22.45 1.81
CA PHE A 91 10.55 21.18 2.44
C PHE A 91 9.11 20.72 2.10
N ILE A 92 8.13 21.61 2.24
CA ILE A 92 6.72 21.29 1.94
C ILE A 92 6.57 20.94 0.45
N SER A 93 7.13 21.76 -0.44
CA SER A 93 7.08 21.56 -1.89
C SER A 93 7.74 20.25 -2.31
N ALA A 94 8.96 19.98 -1.83
CA ALA A 94 9.67 18.74 -2.12
C ALA A 94 8.90 17.51 -1.62
N THR A 95 8.25 17.61 -0.46
CA THR A 95 7.44 16.53 0.08
C THR A 95 6.17 16.30 -0.74
N ARG A 96 5.45 17.36 -1.11
CA ARG A 96 4.26 17.27 -1.97
C ARG A 96 4.60 16.57 -3.30
N ASN A 97 5.74 16.90 -3.91
CA ASN A 97 6.20 16.24 -5.14
C ASN A 97 6.40 14.73 -4.95
N ARG A 98 7.06 14.30 -3.86
CA ARG A 98 7.26 12.88 -3.54
C ARG A 98 5.93 12.15 -3.34
N ILE A 99 4.95 12.79 -2.70
CA ILE A 99 3.61 12.21 -2.50
C ILE A 99 2.92 12.03 -3.85
N VAL A 100 2.96 13.04 -4.71
CA VAL A 100 2.37 12.99 -6.06
C VAL A 100 3.00 11.88 -6.89
N GLU A 101 4.31 11.72 -6.87
CA GLU A 101 5.02 10.62 -7.56
C GLU A 101 4.48 9.24 -7.12
N MET A 102 4.46 8.97 -5.81
CA MET A 102 3.94 7.69 -5.28
C MET A 102 2.45 7.49 -5.58
N LYS A 103 1.62 8.54 -5.51
CA LYS A 103 0.19 8.47 -5.86
C LYS A 103 -0.03 8.19 -7.35
N ASN A 104 0.79 8.78 -8.22
CA ASN A 104 0.70 8.57 -9.66
C ASN A 104 1.00 7.12 -10.01
N GLU A 105 2.05 6.54 -9.42
CA GLU A 105 2.38 5.12 -9.62
C GLU A 105 1.32 4.18 -9.06
N LEU A 106 0.79 4.45 -7.87
CA LEU A 106 -0.33 3.70 -7.31
C LEU A 106 -1.59 3.72 -8.19
N ASN A 107 -1.75 4.79 -8.98
CA ASN A 107 -2.89 4.97 -9.85
C ASN A 107 -2.63 4.56 -11.30
N ASP A 108 -1.38 4.23 -11.65
CA ASP A 108 -0.98 3.82 -12.97
C ASP A 108 -1.81 2.61 -13.46
N PRO A 109 -2.52 2.75 -14.59
CA PRO A 109 -3.28 1.66 -15.18
C PRO A 109 -2.43 0.41 -15.46
N GLN A 110 -1.15 0.57 -15.82
CA GLN A 110 -0.28 -0.58 -16.10
C GLN A 110 0.03 -1.37 -14.83
N ALA A 111 0.38 -0.68 -13.73
CA ALA A 111 0.57 -1.31 -12.42
C ALA A 111 -0.68 -2.07 -11.95
N LYS A 112 -1.87 -1.46 -12.11
CA LYS A 112 -3.16 -2.10 -11.77
C LYS A 112 -3.43 -3.35 -12.63
N ALA A 113 -3.26 -3.25 -13.94
CA ALA A 113 -3.44 -4.38 -14.84
C ALA A 113 -2.46 -5.54 -14.54
N LYS A 114 -1.22 -5.21 -14.18
CA LYS A 114 -0.22 -6.19 -13.75
C LYS A 114 -0.64 -6.89 -12.45
N ALA A 115 -1.10 -6.13 -11.46
CA ALA A 115 -1.62 -6.67 -10.20
C ALA A 115 -2.79 -7.63 -10.47
N ASP A 116 -3.79 -7.21 -11.26
CA ASP A 116 -4.96 -8.03 -11.58
C ASP A 116 -4.57 -9.34 -12.28
N LYS A 117 -3.60 -9.30 -13.19
CA LYS A 117 -3.09 -10.50 -13.86
C LYS A 117 -2.43 -11.46 -12.87
N LEU A 118 -1.60 -10.96 -11.95
CA LEU A 118 -0.93 -11.78 -10.93
C LEU A 118 -1.94 -12.40 -9.96
N LEU A 119 -2.91 -11.61 -9.48
CA LEU A 119 -3.96 -12.07 -8.59
C LEU A 119 -4.84 -13.13 -9.25
N ARG A 120 -5.22 -12.94 -10.52
CA ARG A 120 -5.99 -13.93 -11.30
C ARG A 120 -5.24 -15.24 -11.46
N ASN A 121 -3.94 -15.19 -11.76
CA ASN A 121 -3.13 -16.39 -11.93
C ASN A 121 -3.05 -17.21 -10.64
N ASN A 122 -2.92 -16.57 -9.48
CA ASN A 122 -2.91 -17.27 -8.18
C ASN A 122 -4.25 -17.94 -7.86
N LEU A 123 -5.38 -17.28 -8.16
CA LEU A 123 -6.70 -17.89 -7.99
C LEU A 123 -6.87 -19.15 -8.86
N LEU A 124 -6.40 -19.10 -10.12
CA LEU A 124 -6.44 -20.25 -11.02
C LEU A 124 -5.54 -21.39 -10.54
N GLN A 125 -4.35 -21.10 -10.03
CA GLN A 125 -3.43 -22.11 -9.51
C GLN A 125 -4.03 -22.83 -8.29
N ASN A 126 -4.69 -22.09 -7.38
CA ASN A 126 -5.39 -22.71 -6.25
C ASN A 126 -6.62 -23.52 -6.69
N GLY A 127 -7.36 -23.08 -7.71
CA GLY A 127 -8.51 -23.81 -8.24
C GLY A 127 -8.16 -25.13 -8.93
N LEU A 128 -6.99 -25.20 -9.60
CA LEU A 128 -6.49 -26.44 -10.22
C LEU A 128 -6.11 -27.50 -9.18
N ASN A 129 -5.60 -27.10 -8.02
CA ASN A 129 -5.37 -28.03 -6.90
C ASN A 129 -6.69 -28.60 -6.36
N HIS A 130 -7.77 -27.82 -6.34
CA HIS A 130 -9.08 -28.29 -5.88
C HIS A 130 -9.78 -29.24 -6.87
N LYS A 131 -9.54 -29.09 -8.19
CA LYS A 131 -10.02 -30.06 -9.19
C LYS A 131 -9.39 -31.45 -9.04
N LYS A 132 -8.09 -31.53 -8.71
CA LYS A 132 -7.42 -32.82 -8.44
C LYS A 132 -8.03 -33.57 -7.25
N ASP A 133 -8.53 -32.85 -6.23
CA ASP A 133 -9.22 -33.49 -5.12
C ASP A 133 -10.61 -33.98 -5.51
N LYS A 134 -11.34 -33.23 -6.36
CA LYS A 134 -12.63 -33.68 -6.88
C LYS A 134 -12.52 -34.96 -7.71
N ASP A 135 -11.48 -35.09 -8.53
CA ASP A 135 -11.19 -36.33 -9.27
C ASP A 135 -10.87 -37.51 -8.33
N ARG A 136 -10.23 -37.26 -7.18
CA ARG A 136 -9.98 -38.30 -6.16
C ARG A 136 -11.27 -38.80 -5.52
N TYR A 137 -12.21 -37.91 -5.20
CA TYR A 137 -13.53 -38.31 -4.68
C TYR A 137 -14.36 -39.06 -5.72
N SER A 138 -14.31 -38.67 -7.00
CA SER A 138 -14.98 -39.42 -8.07
C SER A 138 -14.42 -40.83 -8.23
N ARG A 139 -13.10 -41.04 -8.13
CA ARG A 139 -12.53 -42.39 -8.17
C ARG A 139 -12.95 -43.26 -6.99
N LEU A 140 -13.02 -42.68 -5.79
CA LEU A 140 -13.51 -43.35 -4.59
C LEU A 140 -15.00 -43.74 -4.71
N HIS A 141 -15.82 -42.85 -5.28
CA HIS A 141 -17.24 -43.14 -5.52
C HIS A 141 -17.44 -44.30 -6.49
N ILE A 142 -16.70 -44.30 -7.61
CA ILE A 142 -16.77 -45.37 -8.62
C ILE A 142 -16.30 -46.71 -8.03
N ALA A 143 -15.25 -46.70 -7.19
CA ALA A 143 -14.77 -47.91 -6.53
C ALA A 143 -15.83 -48.51 -5.57
N ASN A 144 -16.47 -47.67 -4.76
CA ASN A 144 -17.54 -48.10 -3.85
C ASN A 144 -18.77 -48.63 -4.60
N GLU A 145 -19.19 -47.98 -5.69
CA GLU A 145 -20.31 -48.47 -6.50
C GLU A 145 -20.01 -49.83 -7.14
N ASN A 146 -18.79 -50.03 -7.62
CA ASN A 146 -18.37 -51.31 -8.18
C ASN A 146 -18.32 -52.43 -7.14
N GLU A 147 -17.79 -52.17 -5.94
CA GLU A 147 -17.80 -53.15 -4.84
C GLU A 147 -19.22 -53.51 -4.40
N ASN A 148 -20.10 -52.51 -4.30
CA ASN A 148 -21.49 -52.73 -3.92
C ASN A 148 -22.26 -53.53 -4.99
N ASN A 149 -22.01 -53.27 -6.28
CA ASN A 149 -22.60 -54.04 -7.36
C ASN A 149 -22.05 -55.47 -7.43
N ALA A 150 -20.75 -55.68 -7.18
CA ALA A 150 -20.15 -57.01 -7.13
C ALA A 150 -20.71 -57.87 -5.98
N PHE A 151 -21.09 -57.25 -4.86
CA PHE A 151 -21.73 -57.94 -3.74
C PHE A 151 -23.17 -58.37 -4.04
N ILE A 152 -23.90 -57.60 -4.86
CA ILE A 152 -25.29 -57.89 -5.22
C ILE A 152 -25.38 -59.01 -6.28
N ASP A 153 -24.38 -59.14 -7.15
CA ASP A 153 -24.37 -60.14 -8.24
C ASP A 153 -23.94 -61.56 -7.79
N ASP A 154 -23.44 -61.71 -6.55
CA ASP A 154 -22.96 -62.98 -5.96
C ASP A 154 -23.99 -63.66 -5.02
N HIS A 155 -25.29 -63.34 -5.15
CA HIS A 155 -26.42 -63.97 -4.44
C HIS A 155 -27.60 -64.22 -5.39
#